data_AF-A0A967TFC7-F1
#
_entry.id   AF-A0A967TFC7-F1
#
_cell.length_a   1.000
_cell.length_b   1.000
_cell.length_c   1.000
_cell.angle_alpha   90.00
_cell.angle_beta   90.00
_cell.angle_gamma   90.00
#
_symmetry.space_group_name_H-M   'P 1'
#
loop_
_entity.id
_entity.type
_entity.pdbx_description
1 polymer ?
#
loop_
_entity_poly.entity_id
_entity_poly.type
_entity_poly.pdbx_seq_one_letter_code
_entity_poly.pdbx_strand_id
1 'polypeptide(L)' 'EALLASVPKLEEKTARLYSIEGQPPALYNLPPGCSFAPRCPYVMDVCREEYPPVFNQGEDQTAACWKLEGGHRLEEFHD' A
#
# COMPACT_ATOMS: atom_id res chain seq x y z
N GLU A 1 3.59 -4.36 0.40
CA GLU A 1 2.78 -5.35 -0.34
C GLU A 1 2.15 -6.36 0.62
N ALA A 2 1.29 -5.89 1.52
CA ALA A 2 0.88 -6.73 2.63
C ALA A 2 -0.20 -7.75 2.28
N LEU A 3 -1.19 -7.36 1.48
CA LEU A 3 -2.33 -8.21 1.14
C LEU A 3 -1.89 -9.47 0.38
N LEU A 4 -1.03 -9.31 -0.63
CA LEU A 4 -0.50 -10.42 -1.42
C LEU A 4 0.37 -11.34 -0.55
N ALA A 5 1.17 -10.78 0.36
CA ALA A 5 1.97 -11.55 1.30
C ALA A 5 1.14 -12.32 2.35
N SER A 6 -0.11 -11.89 2.62
CA SER A 6 -1.03 -12.58 3.53
C SER A 6 -1.75 -13.76 2.89
N VAL A 7 -1.56 -14.05 1.60
CA VAL A 7 -2.11 -15.23 0.94
C VAL A 7 -1.30 -16.47 1.33
N PRO A 8 -1.88 -17.46 2.03
CA PRO A 8 -1.17 -18.68 2.40
C PRO A 8 -0.82 -19.52 1.16
N LYS A 9 0.43 -20.01 1.09
CA LYS A 9 0.81 -21.03 0.12
C LYS A 9 0.41 -22.40 0.64
N LEU A 10 -0.28 -23.19 -0.19
CA LEU A 10 -0.88 -24.47 0.21
C LEU A 10 0.18 -25.52 0.61
N GLU A 11 1.39 -25.42 0.06
CA GLU A 11 2.49 -26.36 0.30
C GLU A 11 3.36 -26.00 1.52
N GLU A 12 3.28 -24.75 2.00
CA GLU A 12 4.06 -24.29 3.15
C GLU A 12 3.23 -24.41 4.44
N LYS A 13 3.62 -25.34 5.33
CA LYS A 13 3.13 -25.36 6.72
C LYS A 13 3.78 -24.21 7.49
N THR A 14 3.25 -23.01 7.33
CA THR A 14 3.64 -21.85 8.14
C THR A 14 2.87 -21.84 9.46
N ALA A 15 3.58 -21.63 10.58
CA ALA A 15 2.97 -21.51 11.90
C ALA A 15 2.19 -20.18 12.06
N ARG A 16 2.51 -19.15 11.28
CA ARG A 16 1.86 -17.83 11.31
C ARG A 16 1.89 -17.15 9.95
N LEU A 17 0.74 -16.64 9.52
CA LEU A 17 0.63 -15.83 8.30
C LEU A 17 1.35 -14.49 8.47
N TYR A 18 1.86 -13.95 7.37
CA TYR A 18 2.41 -12.59 7.36
C TYR A 18 1.32 -11.59 7.74
N SER A 19 1.62 -10.76 8.72
CA SER A 19 0.76 -9.69 9.20
C SER A 19 1.54 -8.39 9.17
N ILE A 20 0.88 -7.30 8.78
CA ILE A 20 1.48 -5.96 8.86
C ILE A 20 1.58 -5.59 10.33
N GLU A 21 2.77 -5.18 10.78
CA GLU A 21 2.94 -4.67 12.13
C GLU A 21 2.23 -3.33 12.33
N GLY A 22 1.85 -3.05 13.59
CA GLY A 22 1.14 -1.84 13.99
C GLY A 22 -0.39 -1.94 13.94
N GLN A 23 -1.07 -0.86 14.30
CA GLN A 23 -2.54 -0.77 14.34
C GLN A 23 -3.05 0.27 13.33
N PRO A 24 -4.28 0.10 12.78
CA PRO A 24 -4.92 1.17 12.02
C PRO A 24 -5.05 2.44 12.88
N PRO A 25 -4.93 3.65 12.28
CA PRO A 25 -5.21 4.88 12.99
C PRO A 25 -6.69 4.93 13.42
N ALA A 26 -6.98 5.69 14.47
CA ALA A 26 -8.35 5.94 14.87
C ALA A 26 -9.08 6.75 13.79
N LEU A 27 -10.27 6.29 13.37
CA LEU A 27 -11.01 6.91 12.26
C LEU A 27 -11.49 8.35 12.55
N TYR A 28 -11.65 8.71 13.83
CA TYR A 28 -12.06 10.06 14.25
C TYR A 28 -10.91 11.07 14.33
N ASN A 29 -9.66 10.61 14.19
CA ASN A 29 -8.47 11.44 14.25
C ASN A 29 -7.44 10.94 13.24
N LEU A 30 -7.82 10.96 11.96
CA LEU A 30 -6.93 10.57 10.88
C LEU A 30 -5.81 11.62 10.74
N PRO A 31 -4.56 11.18 10.52
CA PRO A 31 -3.47 12.11 10.22
C PRO A 31 -3.77 12.88 8.92
N PRO A 32 -3.22 14.10 8.76
CA PRO A 32 -3.41 14.90 7.55
C PRO A 32 -2.82 14.23 6.30
N GLY A 33 -1.77 13.42 6.48
CA GLY A 33 -1.16 12.60 5.44
C GLY A 33 -1.87 11.28 5.15
N CYS A 34 -1.19 10.40 4.43
CA CYS A 34 -1.65 9.05 4.12
C CYS A 34 -1.92 8.22 5.39
N SER A 35 -3.13 7.67 5.51
CA SER A 35 -3.54 6.82 6.64
C SER A 35 -2.71 5.53 6.80
N PHE A 36 -2.03 5.11 5.74
CA PHE A 36 -1.11 3.97 5.75
C PHE A 36 0.32 4.34 6.17
N ALA A 37 0.69 5.62 6.22
CA ALA A 37 2.05 6.07 6.53
C ALA A 37 2.67 5.43 7.79
N PRO A 38 1.93 5.22 8.91
CA PRO A 38 2.49 4.57 10.09
C PRO A 38 2.92 3.10 9.91
N ARG A 39 2.42 2.43 8.85
CA ARG A 39 2.64 0.99 8.61
C ARG A 39 3.11 0.69 7.18
N CYS A 40 3.35 1.72 6.38
CA CYS A 40 3.77 1.57 4.99
C CYS A 40 5.29 1.38 4.94
N PRO A 41 5.80 0.27 4.36
CA PRO A 41 7.24 0.05 4.22
C PRO A 41 7.90 0.98 3.18
N TYR A 42 7.10 1.68 2.37
CA TYR A 42 7.54 2.64 1.36
C TYR A 42 7.17 4.09 1.75
N VAL A 43 7.02 4.38 3.04
CA VAL A 43 6.66 5.71 3.52
C VAL A 43 7.73 6.74 3.13
N MET A 44 7.29 7.89 2.63
CA MET A 44 8.11 9.07 2.32
C MET A 44 7.61 10.25 3.17
N ASP A 45 8.38 11.33 3.26
CA ASP A 45 8.02 12.48 4.09
C ASP A 45 6.67 13.09 3.65
N VAL A 46 6.46 13.24 2.33
CA VAL A 46 5.18 13.70 1.76
C VAL A 46 3.99 12.83 2.20
N CYS A 47 4.19 11.53 2.46
CA CYS A 47 3.12 10.65 2.94
C CYS A 47 2.65 10.98 4.36
N ARG A 48 3.48 11.65 5.17
CA ARG A 48 3.15 12.04 6.55
C ARG A 48 2.45 13.39 6.59
N GLU A 49 2.69 14.22 5.58
CA GLU A 49 2.24 15.61 5.50
C GLU A 49 0.97 15.75 4.66
N GLU A 50 0.88 15.02 3.54
CA GLU A 50 -0.20 15.16 2.55
C GLU A 50 -0.82 13.83 2.11
N TYR A 51 -2.12 13.88 1.83
CA TYR A 51 -2.85 12.75 1.27
C TYR A 51 -2.61 12.68 -0.25
N PRO A 52 -2.26 11.50 -0.81
CA PRO A 52 -1.94 11.39 -2.23
C PRO A 52 -3.14 11.66 -3.13
N PRO A 53 -2.94 12.27 -4.32
CA PRO A 53 -3.97 12.33 -5.34
C PRO A 53 -4.25 10.93 -5.90
N VAL A 54 -5.32 10.81 -6.68
CA VAL A 54 -5.64 9.57 -7.40
C VAL A 54 -4.79 9.50 -8.67
N PHE A 55 -4.03 8.41 -8.81
CA PHE A 55 -3.23 8.09 -9.98
C PHE A 55 -3.93 7.01 -10.81
N ASN A 56 -4.00 7.19 -12.14
CA ASN A 56 -4.48 6.17 -13.06
C ASN A 56 -3.41 5.10 -13.31
N GLN A 57 -3.79 3.83 -13.30
CA GLN A 57 -2.89 2.67 -13.47
C GLN A 57 -3.32 1.73 -14.62
N GLY A 58 -4.40 2.06 -15.32
CA GLY A 58 -4.96 1.31 -16.45
C GLY A 58 -6.30 1.91 -16.85
N GLU A 59 -7.03 1.25 -17.75
CA GLU A 59 -8.34 1.75 -18.22
C GLU A 59 -9.36 1.90 -17.08
N ASP A 60 -9.41 0.94 -16.15
CA ASP A 60 -10.36 0.92 -15.02
C ASP A 60 -9.68 0.81 -13.64
N GLN A 61 -8.37 1.06 -13.57
CA GLN A 61 -7.59 0.89 -12.34
C GLN A 61 -7.03 2.22 -11.85
N THR A 62 -7.30 2.54 -10.58
CA THR A 62 -6.79 3.74 -9.92
C THR A 62 -6.22 3.43 -8.54
N ALA A 63 -5.28 4.24 -8.08
CA ALA A 63 -4.70 4.13 -6.76
C ALA A 63 -4.29 5.49 -6.20
N ALA A 64 -4.46 5.71 -4.89
CA ALA A 64 -3.99 6.90 -4.20
C ALA A 64 -2.70 6.58 -3.42
N CYS A 65 -1.54 6.77 -4.05
CA CYS A 65 -0.25 6.43 -3.47
C CYS A 65 0.88 7.28 -4.08
N TRP A 66 1.64 7.98 -3.24
CA TRP A 66 2.78 8.80 -3.67
C TRP A 66 3.89 8.02 -4.40
N LYS A 67 4.00 6.69 -4.20
CA LYS A 67 4.94 5.84 -4.96
C LYS A 67 4.68 5.85 -6.48
N LEU A 68 3.48 6.27 -6.90
CA LEU A 68 3.05 6.29 -8.30
C LEU A 68 3.35 7.64 -8.99
N GLU A 69 3.78 8.63 -8.22
CA GLU A 69 4.24 9.91 -8.75
C GLU A 69 5.47 9.67 -9.65
N GLY A 70 5.40 10.13 -10.91
CA GLY A 70 6.43 9.86 -11.93
C GLY A 70 6.09 8.78 -12.95
N GLY A 71 4.93 8.13 -12.86
CA GLY A 71 4.33 7.42 -14.00
C GLY A 71 4.93 6.06 -14.34
N HIS A 72 5.42 5.29 -13.37
CA HIS A 72 5.76 3.89 -13.60
C HIS A 72 4.47 3.06 -13.69
N ARG A 73 3.94 2.94 -14.91
CA ARG A 73 2.89 1.98 -15.25
C ARG A 73 3.46 0.57 -15.06
N LEU A 74 2.72 -0.29 -14.36
CA LEU A 74 2.99 -1.74 -14.28
C LEU A 74 2.65 -2.44 -15.61
N GLU A 75 3.25 -2.00 -16.72
CA GLU A 75 3.05 -2.61 -18.06
C GLU A 75 3.99 -3.81 -18.31
N GLU A 76 4.76 -4.26 -17.32
CA GLU A 76 5.80 -5.30 -17.48
C GLU A 76 5.47 -6.66 -16.82
N PHE A 77 4.19 -6.98 -16.56
CA PHE A 77 3.77 -8.33 -16.16
C PHE A 77 2.83 -8.95 -17.19
N HIS A 78 3.35 -9.15 -18.40
CA HIS A 78 2.78 -10.00 -19.43
C HIS A 78 3.92 -10.75 -20.13
N ASP A 79 4.45 -11.77 -19.46
CA ASP A 79 5.02 -12.98 -20.07
C ASP A 79 4.89 -14.15 -19.07
#